data_AF-A0A3B9WT81-F1
#
_entry.id   AF-A0A3B9WT81-F1
#
_cell.length_a   1.000
_cell.length_b   1.000
_cell.length_c   1.000
_cell.angle_alpha   90.00
_cell.angle_beta   90.00
_cell.angle_gamma   90.00
#
_symmetry.space_group_name_H-M   'P 1'
#
loop_
_entity.id
_entity.type
_entity.pdbx_description
1 polymer ?
#
loop_
_entity_poly.entity_id
_entity_poly.type
_entity_poly.pdbx_seq_one_letter_code
_entity_poly.pdbx_strand_id
1 'polypeptide(L)'
;MKNRLDVILVNKGFAPSREKAKAIIMSGNVFVKGQREDKAGAFFEEEGIDLRVKENPVKYVSRGGLKLEKGLSVFEISVKGLVCMDIGASTGGFTDVMLRNEAARVYSIDAGYNQLDYRLRSDERVISMEKTNFRYVTTEDIPEPIDFAACDVSFISLSRILPAAYPLLRENGEMVCLIKPQFEAGRE
;
A
#
# COMPACT_ATOMS: atom_id res chain seq x y z
N MET A 1 30.00 0.60 -21.42
CA MET A 1 29.02 -0.16 -22.25
C MET A 1 27.70 0.63 -22.29
N LYS A 2 26.96 0.59 -23.41
CA LYS A 2 25.63 1.23 -23.49
C LYS A 2 24.53 0.28 -23.05
N ASN A 3 23.68 0.71 -22.13
CA ASN A 3 22.55 -0.05 -21.63
C ASN A 3 21.26 0.77 -21.69
N ARG A 4 20.12 0.09 -21.64
CA ARG A 4 18.80 0.75 -21.57
C ARG A 4 18.64 1.46 -20.24
N LEU A 5 17.95 2.60 -20.24
CA LEU A 5 17.71 3.41 -19.05
C LEU A 5 16.99 2.61 -17.95
N ASP A 6 16.01 1.77 -18.31
CA ASP A 6 15.33 0.89 -17.34
C ASP A 6 16.27 -0.13 -16.66
N VAL A 7 17.28 -0.62 -17.38
CA VAL A 7 18.31 -1.52 -16.82
C VAL A 7 19.29 -0.73 -15.96
N ILE A 8 19.73 0.45 -16.42
CA ILE A 8 20.65 1.32 -15.67
C ILE A 8 20.04 1.72 -14.31
N LEU A 9 18.74 2.04 -14.26
CA LEU A 9 18.06 2.36 -13.00
C LEU A 9 18.07 1.19 -12.02
N VAL A 10 17.91 -0.04 -12.50
CA VAL A 10 17.96 -1.24 -11.64
C VAL A 10 19.39 -1.49 -11.16
N ASN A 11 20.36 -1.47 -12.07
CA ASN A 11 21.77 -1.70 -11.76
C ASN A 11 22.32 -0.69 -10.74
N LYS A 12 21.91 0.57 -10.82
CA LYS A 12 22.29 1.64 -9.88
C LYS A 12 21.42 1.70 -8.61
N GLY A 13 20.49 0.77 -8.42
CA GLY A 13 19.68 0.67 -7.20
C GLY A 13 18.53 1.66 -7.09
N PHE A 14 18.18 2.38 -8.15
CA PHE A 14 17.05 3.32 -8.17
C PHE A 14 15.68 2.63 -8.29
N ALA A 15 15.64 1.37 -8.70
CA ALA A 15 14.43 0.58 -8.79
C ALA A 15 14.69 -0.90 -8.48
N PRO A 16 13.76 -1.59 -7.79
CA PRO A 16 13.93 -3.01 -7.44
C PRO A 16 13.68 -3.97 -8.61
N SER A 17 13.05 -3.51 -9.69
CA SER A 17 12.78 -4.30 -10.89
C SER A 17 12.68 -3.43 -12.13
N ARG A 18 12.77 -4.06 -13.32
CA ARG A 18 12.60 -3.36 -14.59
C ARG A 18 11.20 -2.78 -14.77
N GLU A 19 10.13 -3.44 -14.32
CA GLU A 19 8.79 -2.83 -14.32
C GLU A 19 8.75 -1.55 -13.48
N LYS A 20 9.33 -1.56 -12.27
CA LYS A 20 9.35 -0.39 -11.40
C LYS A 20 10.21 0.73 -12.00
N ALA A 21 11.35 0.40 -12.61
CA ALA A 21 12.17 1.36 -13.34
C ALA A 21 11.40 2.05 -14.47
N LYS A 22 10.66 1.27 -15.30
CA LYS A 22 9.78 1.82 -16.34
C LYS A 22 8.74 2.76 -15.76
N ALA A 23 8.09 2.39 -14.65
CA ALA A 23 7.10 3.25 -13.99
C ALA A 23 7.72 4.57 -13.50
N ILE A 24 8.92 4.53 -12.92
CA ILE A 24 9.65 5.74 -12.47
C ILE A 24 9.99 6.65 -13.66
N ILE A 25 10.48 6.08 -14.77
CA ILE A 25 10.79 6.82 -16.00
C ILE A 25 9.51 7.46 -16.57
N MET A 26 8.45 6.68 -16.74
CA MET A 26 7.17 7.16 -17.28
C MET A 26 6.48 8.20 -16.38
N SER A 27 6.78 8.20 -15.08
CA SER A 27 6.29 9.22 -14.15
C SER A 27 7.01 10.58 -14.27
N GLY A 28 8.00 10.70 -15.17
CA GLY A 28 8.72 11.94 -15.43
C GLY A 28 9.72 12.31 -14.33
N ASN A 29 10.16 11.33 -13.55
CA ASN A 29 11.05 11.51 -12.40
C ASN A 29 12.52 11.24 -12.71
N VAL A 30 12.87 10.85 -13.93
CA VAL A 30 14.25 10.51 -14.33
C VAL A 30 14.82 11.61 -15.19
N PHE A 31 16.04 12.04 -14.87
CA PHE A 31 16.79 13.05 -15.58
C PHE A 31 18.17 12.52 -15.94
N VAL A 32 18.56 12.66 -17.21
CA VAL A 32 19.91 12.33 -17.70
C VAL A 32 20.52 13.60 -18.26
N LYS A 33 21.70 14.00 -17.77
CA LYS A 33 22.37 15.26 -18.14
C LYS A 33 21.44 16.48 -17.97
N GLY A 34 20.65 16.49 -16.89
CA GLY A 34 19.66 17.53 -16.60
C GLY A 34 18.39 17.53 -17.46
N GLN A 35 18.27 16.65 -18.47
CA GLN A 35 17.08 16.54 -19.31
C GLN A 35 16.15 15.43 -18.81
N ARG A 36 14.84 15.70 -18.77
CA ARG A 36 13.85 14.70 -18.35
C ARG A 36 13.74 13.60 -19.41
N GLU A 37 13.89 12.36 -18.98
CA GLU A 37 13.74 11.17 -19.82
C GLU A 37 12.43 10.45 -19.51
N ASP A 38 11.65 10.15 -20.54
CA ASP A 38 10.38 9.41 -20.45
C ASP A 38 10.40 8.06 -21.21
N LYS A 39 11.51 7.78 -21.93
CA LYS A 39 11.70 6.55 -22.71
C LYS A 39 12.55 5.54 -21.96
N ALA A 40 11.90 4.55 -21.37
CA ALA A 40 12.58 3.46 -20.66
C ALA A 40 13.59 2.66 -21.51
N GLY A 41 13.36 2.57 -22.82
CA GLY A 41 14.23 1.87 -23.76
C GLY A 41 15.37 2.72 -24.34
N ALA A 42 15.52 3.98 -23.92
CA ALA A 42 16.63 4.83 -24.39
C ALA A 42 17.98 4.28 -23.90
N PHE A 43 18.99 4.32 -24.76
CA PHE A 43 20.32 3.77 -24.46
C PHE A 43 21.27 4.88 -24.03
N PHE A 44 21.93 4.65 -22.89
CA PHE A 44 22.96 5.55 -22.36
C PHE A 44 24.21 4.77 -21.99
N GLU A 45 25.35 5.44 -21.99
CA GLU A 45 26.58 4.90 -21.40
C GLU A 45 26.39 4.87 -19.89
N GLU A 46 26.49 3.69 -19.28
CA GLU A 46 26.19 3.51 -17.84
C GLU A 46 27.28 4.07 -16.92
N GLU A 47 28.51 4.07 -17.43
CA GLU A 47 29.70 4.56 -16.76
C GLU A 47 29.78 6.08 -16.90
N GLY A 48 29.89 6.80 -15.78
CA GLY A 48 29.95 8.26 -15.76
C GLY A 48 28.64 8.98 -16.13
N ILE A 49 27.50 8.27 -16.24
CA ILE A 49 26.21 8.92 -16.50
C ILE A 49 25.84 9.90 -15.38
N ASP A 50 25.56 11.15 -15.77
CA ASP A 50 24.86 12.12 -14.92
C ASP A 50 23.37 11.76 -14.87
N LEU A 51 23.03 10.86 -13.95
CA LEU A 51 21.69 10.35 -13.74
C LEU A 51 21.15 10.88 -12.42
N ARG A 52 20.05 11.62 -12.49
CA ARG A 52 19.28 12.07 -11.33
C ARG A 52 17.88 11.49 -11.39
N VAL A 53 17.52 10.72 -10.37
CA VAL A 53 16.14 10.27 -10.16
C VAL A 53 15.57 11.11 -9.03
N LYS A 54 14.51 11.88 -9.31
CA LYS A 54 13.72 12.51 -8.23
C LYS A 54 13.26 11.39 -7.31
N GLU A 55 13.40 11.59 -5.99
CA GLU A 55 12.97 10.60 -5.01
C GLU A 55 11.62 10.00 -5.40
N ASN A 56 11.56 8.67 -5.40
CA ASN A 56 10.40 7.93 -5.81
C ASN A 56 9.19 8.48 -5.03
N PRO A 57 8.22 9.14 -5.69
CA PRO A 57 7.21 9.94 -4.99
C PRO A 57 6.23 9.09 -4.17
N VAL A 58 6.31 7.75 -4.30
CA VAL A 58 5.45 6.85 -3.57
C VAL A 58 6.08 6.58 -2.20
N LYS A 59 5.69 7.41 -1.23
CA LYS A 59 6.07 7.29 0.19
C LYS A 59 5.86 5.88 0.73
N TYR A 60 4.86 5.15 0.22
CA TYR A 60 4.45 3.81 0.67
C TYR A 60 4.67 2.73 -0.40
N VAL A 61 4.49 1.44 -0.05
CA VAL A 61 4.59 0.31 -1.01
C VAL A 61 3.65 0.45 -2.21
N SER A 62 2.55 1.19 -2.06
CA SER A 62 1.62 1.53 -3.14
C SER A 62 1.09 2.95 -2.99
N ARG A 63 0.61 3.53 -4.12
CA ARG A 63 -0.08 4.83 -4.12
C ARG A 63 -1.38 4.81 -3.31
N GLY A 64 -1.93 3.62 -3.04
CA GLY A 64 -3.10 3.46 -2.18
C GLY A 64 -2.87 4.10 -0.81
N GLY A 65 -1.67 3.97 -0.23
CA GLY A 65 -1.34 4.52 1.09
C GLY A 65 -1.63 6.01 1.26
N LEU A 66 -1.54 6.81 0.19
CA LEU A 66 -1.87 8.25 0.23
C LEU A 66 -3.33 8.53 0.63
N LYS A 67 -4.25 7.58 0.40
CA LYS A 67 -5.65 7.72 0.82
C LYS A 67 -5.77 7.66 2.35
N LEU A 68 -5.15 6.66 2.96
CA LEU A 68 -5.18 6.49 4.41
C LEU A 68 -4.37 7.58 5.11
N GLU A 69 -3.20 7.94 4.56
CA GLU A 69 -2.42 9.08 5.07
C GLU A 69 -3.28 10.35 5.16
N LYS A 70 -4.01 10.67 4.09
CA LYS A 70 -4.95 11.80 4.10
C LYS A 70 -6.07 11.61 5.12
N GLY A 71 -6.62 10.40 5.24
CA GLY A 71 -7.65 10.07 6.22
C GLY A 71 -7.19 10.33 7.66
N LEU A 72 -6.04 9.77 8.05
CA LEU A 72 -5.45 9.96 9.37
C LEU A 72 -5.19 11.45 9.66
N SER A 73 -4.69 12.20 8.68
CA SER A 73 -4.42 13.63 8.85
C SER A 73 -5.69 14.48 8.96
N VAL A 74 -6.70 14.25 8.13
CA VAL A 74 -7.92 15.07 8.09
C VAL A 74 -8.81 14.78 9.29
N PHE A 75 -8.86 13.53 9.73
CA PHE A 75 -9.67 13.12 10.88
C PHE A 75 -8.91 13.19 12.21
N GLU A 76 -7.64 13.63 12.17
CA GLU A 76 -6.77 13.75 13.35
C GLU A 76 -6.63 12.44 14.16
N ILE A 77 -6.62 11.31 13.45
CA ILE A 77 -6.51 9.96 14.04
C ILE A 77 -5.04 9.59 14.21
N SER A 78 -4.66 9.16 15.41
CA SER A 78 -3.34 8.58 15.68
C SER A 78 -3.45 7.06 15.76
N VAL A 79 -2.56 6.36 15.04
CA VAL A 79 -2.43 4.90 15.12
C VAL A 79 -1.21 4.44 15.93
N LYS A 80 -0.54 5.37 16.60
CA LYS A 80 0.68 5.10 17.37
C LYS A 80 0.38 4.15 18.53
N GLY A 81 1.10 3.04 18.59
CA GLY A 81 0.97 2.02 19.63
C GLY A 81 -0.31 1.18 19.53
N LEU A 82 -1.11 1.36 18.48
CA LEU A 82 -2.40 0.67 18.34
C LEU A 82 -2.28 -0.68 17.62
N VAL A 83 -3.20 -1.59 17.95
CA VAL A 83 -3.47 -2.81 17.17
C VAL A 83 -4.45 -2.44 16.07
N CYS A 84 -4.00 -2.55 14.83
CA CYS A 84 -4.74 -2.12 13.66
C CYS A 84 -5.14 -3.27 12.75
N MET A 85 -6.12 -3.01 11.87
CA MET A 85 -6.57 -3.95 10.84
C MET A 85 -6.69 -3.25 9.48
N ASP A 86 -6.14 -3.87 8.43
CA ASP A 86 -6.21 -3.44 7.03
C ASP A 86 -7.10 -4.41 6.24
N ILE A 87 -8.33 -4.00 5.94
CA ILE A 87 -9.32 -4.80 5.22
C ILE A 87 -9.20 -4.51 3.71
N GLY A 88 -8.75 -5.51 2.96
CA GLY A 88 -8.40 -5.36 1.54
C GLY A 88 -6.96 -4.87 1.35
N ALA A 89 -6.03 -5.44 2.12
CA ALA A 89 -4.65 -4.96 2.22
C ALA A 89 -3.91 -4.92 0.86
N SER A 90 -4.25 -5.81 -0.07
CA SER A 90 -3.64 -5.94 -1.39
C SER A 90 -2.10 -5.97 -1.31
N THR A 91 -1.43 -5.03 -1.96
CA THR A 91 0.05 -4.88 -1.90
C THR A 91 0.56 -4.33 -0.57
N GLY A 92 -0.32 -3.86 0.33
CA GLY A 92 0.00 -3.40 1.68
C GLY A 92 0.13 -1.89 1.83
N GLY A 93 -0.51 -1.09 0.95
CA GLY A 93 -0.39 0.36 0.98
C GLY A 93 -0.84 1.00 2.31
N PHE A 94 -1.96 0.54 2.86
CA PHE A 94 -2.49 1.02 4.14
C PHE A 94 -1.72 0.44 5.32
N THR A 95 -1.38 -0.85 5.25
CA THR A 95 -0.47 -1.50 6.19
C THR A 95 0.84 -0.69 6.37
N ASP A 96 1.51 -0.31 5.29
CA ASP A 96 2.75 0.50 5.34
C ASP A 96 2.52 1.88 5.97
N VAL A 97 1.36 2.52 5.71
CA VAL A 97 0.99 3.78 6.37
C VAL A 97 0.91 3.59 7.87
N MET A 98 0.21 2.56 8.35
CA MET A 98 0.03 2.32 9.78
C MET A 98 1.34 1.98 10.48
N LEU A 99 2.17 1.10 9.90
CA LEU A 99 3.48 0.74 10.47
C LEU A 99 4.42 1.93 10.61
N ARG A 100 4.42 2.83 9.62
CA ARG A 100 5.25 4.06 9.66
C ARG A 100 4.72 5.11 10.63
N ASN A 101 3.43 5.07 10.94
CA ASN A 101 2.82 5.86 12.00
C ASN A 101 2.80 5.10 13.34
N GLU A 102 3.77 4.19 13.53
CA GLU A 102 4.07 3.51 14.79
C GLU A 102 2.95 2.62 15.33
N ALA A 103 2.10 2.04 14.46
CA ALA A 103 1.19 0.97 14.88
C ALA A 103 1.97 -0.18 15.53
N ALA A 104 1.44 -0.70 16.63
CA ALA A 104 2.04 -1.82 17.37
C ALA A 104 1.88 -3.13 16.61
N ARG A 105 0.75 -3.30 15.91
CA ARG A 105 0.44 -4.48 15.11
C ARG A 105 -0.53 -4.13 13.98
N VAL A 106 -0.45 -4.83 12.86
CA VAL A 106 -1.40 -4.70 11.74
C VAL A 106 -1.83 -6.08 11.26
N TYR A 107 -3.12 -6.39 11.34
CA TYR A 107 -3.73 -7.52 10.65
C TYR A 107 -4.04 -7.14 9.21
N SER A 108 -3.25 -7.65 8.27
CA SER A 108 -3.39 -7.35 6.83
C SER A 108 -4.20 -8.44 6.15
N ILE A 109 -5.47 -8.14 5.87
CA ILE A 109 -6.46 -9.12 5.42
C ILE A 109 -6.79 -8.91 3.96
N ASP A 110 -6.68 -9.96 3.14
CA ASP A 110 -7.05 -9.90 1.73
C ASP A 110 -7.59 -11.24 1.21
N ALA A 111 -8.55 -11.18 0.28
CA ALA A 111 -9.09 -12.37 -0.38
C ALA A 111 -8.14 -12.93 -1.46
N GLY A 112 -7.22 -12.12 -1.95
CA GLY A 112 -6.16 -12.48 -2.89
C GLY A 112 -5.06 -13.33 -2.25
N TYR A 113 -4.07 -13.72 -3.06
CA TYR A 113 -2.95 -14.54 -2.65
C TYR A 113 -1.63 -13.97 -3.16
N ASN A 114 -0.60 -13.97 -2.31
CA ASN A 114 0.76 -13.55 -2.60
C ASN A 114 0.83 -12.12 -3.18
N GLN A 115 0.04 -11.21 -2.63
CA GLN A 115 -0.05 -9.80 -3.03
C GLN A 115 0.77 -8.90 -2.12
N LEU A 116 0.77 -9.17 -0.81
CA LEU A 116 1.41 -8.31 0.18
C LEU A 116 2.93 -8.21 -0.08
N ASP A 117 3.47 -6.98 -0.10
CA ASP A 117 4.89 -6.73 -0.30
C ASP A 117 5.73 -7.54 0.71
N TYR A 118 6.80 -8.17 0.22
CA TYR A 118 7.62 -9.08 1.03
C TYR A 118 8.16 -8.42 2.30
N ARG A 119 8.52 -7.13 2.25
CA ARG A 119 9.02 -6.41 3.43
C ARG A 119 7.96 -6.27 4.51
N LEU A 120 6.71 -6.02 4.12
CA LEU A 120 5.59 -5.95 5.05
C LEU A 120 5.26 -7.33 5.60
N ARG A 121 5.22 -8.36 4.75
CA ARG A 121 4.99 -9.75 5.18
C ARG A 121 6.05 -10.24 6.18
N SER A 122 7.26 -9.70 6.10
CA SER A 122 8.38 -10.08 6.98
C SER A 122 8.52 -9.19 8.22
N ASP A 123 7.72 -8.13 8.35
CA ASP A 123 7.71 -7.28 9.54
C ASP A 123 6.96 -8.00 10.67
N GLU A 124 7.58 -8.12 11.85
CA GLU A 124 7.04 -8.85 13.00
C GLU A 124 5.72 -8.26 13.54
N ARG A 125 5.45 -6.99 13.21
CA ARG A 125 4.20 -6.31 13.59
C ARG A 125 3.06 -6.65 12.63
N VAL A 126 3.32 -7.32 11.51
CA VAL A 126 2.30 -7.63 10.50
C VAL A 126 1.87 -9.09 10.60
N ILE A 127 0.55 -9.29 10.69
CA ILE A 127 -0.08 -10.61 10.57
C ILE A 127 -0.79 -10.66 9.22
N SER A 128 -0.20 -11.37 8.27
CA SER A 128 -0.76 -11.53 6.92
C SER A 128 -1.85 -12.60 6.89
N MET A 129 -3.09 -12.19 6.64
CA MET A 129 -4.26 -13.07 6.46
C MET A 129 -4.73 -13.02 5.00
N GLU A 130 -3.94 -13.62 4.09
CA GLU A 130 -4.31 -13.77 2.68
C GLU A 130 -5.20 -15.00 2.46
N LYS A 131 -5.91 -15.04 1.32
CA LYS A 131 -6.98 -16.01 1.04
C LYS A 131 -8.12 -15.97 2.07
N THR A 132 -8.29 -14.84 2.74
CA THR A 132 -9.29 -14.66 3.79
C THR A 132 -10.39 -13.73 3.29
N ASN A 133 -11.61 -14.26 3.21
CA ASN A 133 -12.77 -13.43 2.94
C ASN A 133 -13.23 -12.75 4.23
N PHE A 134 -13.01 -11.44 4.32
CA PHE A 134 -13.27 -10.67 5.53
C PHE A 134 -14.70 -10.81 6.09
N ARG A 135 -15.69 -11.10 5.24
CA ARG A 135 -17.10 -11.28 5.67
C ARG A 135 -17.30 -12.40 6.68
N TYR A 136 -16.36 -13.33 6.77
CA TYR A 136 -16.43 -14.51 7.64
C TYR A 136 -15.38 -14.48 8.75
N VAL A 137 -14.63 -13.38 8.88
CA VAL A 137 -13.66 -13.21 9.97
C VAL A 137 -14.40 -12.95 11.26
N THR A 138 -13.95 -13.60 12.33
CA THR A 138 -14.53 -13.55 13.67
C THR A 138 -13.46 -13.23 14.70
N THR A 139 -13.89 -13.02 15.95
CA THR A 139 -12.99 -12.83 17.10
C THR A 139 -12.14 -14.07 17.41
N GLU A 140 -12.48 -15.24 16.86
CA GLU A 140 -11.65 -16.44 16.97
C GLU A 140 -10.43 -16.36 16.03
N ASP A 141 -10.58 -15.72 14.87
CA ASP A 141 -9.49 -15.51 13.90
C ASP A 141 -8.54 -14.37 14.32
N ILE A 142 -9.10 -13.37 15.00
CA ILE A 142 -8.39 -12.19 15.52
C ILE A 142 -8.67 -12.10 17.03
N PRO A 143 -7.84 -12.74 17.87
CA PRO A 143 -8.09 -12.88 19.31
C PRO A 143 -7.76 -11.62 20.12
N GLU A 144 -7.31 -10.55 19.47
CA GLU A 144 -6.93 -9.29 20.10
C GLU A 144 -7.92 -8.19 19.70
N PRO A 145 -8.33 -7.32 20.63
CA PRO A 145 -9.23 -6.22 20.33
C PRO A 145 -8.57 -5.23 19.36
N ILE A 146 -9.24 -4.88 18.26
CA ILE A 146 -8.72 -3.93 17.26
C ILE A 146 -9.04 -2.49 17.71
N ASP A 147 -8.01 -1.65 17.81
CA ASP A 147 -8.16 -0.24 18.14
C ASP A 147 -8.54 0.62 16.93
N PHE A 148 -8.03 0.26 15.75
CA PHE A 148 -8.22 1.01 14.51
C PHE A 148 -8.37 0.08 13.30
N ALA A 149 -9.33 0.34 12.42
CA ALA A 149 -9.48 -0.37 11.16
C ALA A 149 -9.45 0.57 9.93
N ALA A 150 -8.86 0.11 8.84
CA ALA A 150 -8.95 0.77 7.54
C ALA A 150 -9.53 -0.21 6.51
N CYS A 151 -10.40 0.28 5.62
CA CYS A 151 -11.07 -0.56 4.63
C CYS A 151 -11.01 0.06 3.23
N ASP A 152 -10.38 -0.64 2.28
CA ASP A 152 -10.26 -0.26 0.86
C ASP A 152 -10.62 -1.43 -0.09
N VAL A 153 -11.76 -2.08 0.14
CA VAL A 153 -12.23 -3.21 -0.68
C VAL A 153 -12.86 -2.79 -2.00
N SER A 154 -12.90 -3.69 -2.98
CA SER A 154 -13.53 -3.47 -4.29
C SER A 154 -14.53 -4.59 -4.61
N PHE A 155 -15.51 -4.32 -5.49
CA PHE A 155 -16.54 -5.28 -5.91
C PHE A 155 -17.48 -5.77 -4.79
N ILE A 156 -17.49 -5.09 -3.64
CA ILE A 156 -18.36 -5.39 -2.52
C ILE A 156 -18.75 -4.08 -1.82
N SER A 157 -19.99 -4.03 -1.35
CA SER A 157 -20.51 -2.92 -0.55
C SER A 157 -20.01 -2.99 0.90
N LEU A 158 -19.73 -1.84 1.50
CA LEU A 158 -19.42 -1.71 2.93
C LEU A 158 -20.54 -2.25 3.83
N SER A 159 -21.80 -2.27 3.37
CA SER A 159 -22.91 -2.91 4.09
C SER A 159 -22.69 -4.40 4.39
N ARG A 160 -21.79 -5.06 3.65
CA ARG A 160 -21.40 -6.47 3.86
C ARG A 160 -20.10 -6.62 4.65
N ILE A 161 -19.35 -5.55 4.85
CA ILE A 161 -18.06 -5.53 5.56
C ILE A 161 -18.22 -5.05 6.99
N LEU A 162 -18.95 -3.94 7.19
CA LEU A 162 -19.12 -3.31 8.50
C LEU A 162 -19.72 -4.26 9.56
N PRO A 163 -20.69 -5.15 9.24
CA PRO A 163 -21.20 -6.10 10.23
C PRO A 163 -20.16 -7.09 10.75
N ALA A 164 -19.16 -7.45 9.93
CA ALA A 164 -18.06 -8.32 10.35
C ALA A 164 -16.94 -7.54 11.06
N ALA A 165 -16.70 -6.27 10.67
CA ALA A 165 -15.70 -5.43 11.31
C ALA A 165 -16.11 -4.95 12.70
N TYR A 166 -17.38 -4.60 12.90
CA TYR A 166 -17.91 -4.06 14.14
C TYR A 166 -17.58 -4.89 15.39
N PRO A 167 -17.83 -6.22 15.43
CA PRO A 167 -17.52 -7.03 16.61
C PRO A 167 -16.01 -7.22 16.88
N LEU A 168 -15.15 -6.92 15.90
CA LEU A 168 -13.68 -7.01 16.05
C LEU A 168 -13.08 -5.72 16.63
N LEU A 169 -13.76 -4.59 16.42
CA LEU A 169 -13.37 -3.31 16.98
C LEU A 169 -13.68 -3.28 18.47
N ARG A 170 -12.73 -2.76 19.25
CA ARG A 170 -12.96 -2.47 20.66
C ARG A 170 -14.00 -1.36 20.83
N GLU A 171 -14.47 -1.20 22.07
CA GLU A 171 -15.25 -0.02 22.44
C GLU A 171 -14.44 1.26 22.17
N ASN A 172 -15.04 2.22 21.46
CA ASN A 172 -14.39 3.44 20.97
C ASN A 172 -13.28 3.21 19.93
N GLY A 173 -13.23 2.04 19.30
CA GLY A 173 -12.36 1.80 18.14
C GLY A 173 -12.77 2.67 16.95
N GLU A 174 -11.78 3.12 16.19
CA GLU A 174 -11.99 4.02 15.05
C GLU A 174 -11.84 3.29 13.72
N MET A 175 -12.54 3.74 12.68
CA MET A 175 -12.43 3.12 11.36
C MET A 175 -12.47 4.13 10.22
N VAL A 176 -11.53 4.02 9.30
CA VAL A 176 -11.53 4.78 8.03
C VAL A 176 -11.98 3.86 6.90
N CYS A 177 -13.12 4.19 6.28
CA CYS A 177 -13.69 3.43 5.17
C CYS A 177 -13.64 4.21 3.86
N LEU A 178 -13.18 3.56 2.79
CA LEU A 178 -13.25 4.12 1.44
C LEU A 178 -14.61 3.78 0.83
N ILE A 179 -15.49 4.78 0.76
CA ILE A 179 -16.75 4.68 0.04
C ILE A 179 -16.46 4.80 -1.46
N LYS A 180 -16.80 3.75 -2.21
CA LYS A 180 -16.61 3.68 -3.66
C LYS A 180 -17.99 3.61 -4.33
N PRO A 181 -18.55 4.74 -4.81
CA PRO A 181 -19.93 4.80 -5.30
C PRO A 181 -20.28 3.69 -6.31
N GLN A 182 -19.34 3.31 -7.18
CA GLN A 182 -19.51 2.24 -8.17
C GLN A 182 -19.77 0.83 -7.58
N PHE A 183 -19.51 0.63 -6.28
CA PHE A 183 -19.77 -0.63 -5.56
C PHE A 183 -20.89 -0.52 -4.52
N GLU A 184 -21.42 0.69 -4.31
CA GLU A 184 -22.48 0.98 -3.35
C GLU A 184 -23.82 1.31 -4.02
N ALA A 185 -23.77 1.93 -5.20
CA ALA A 185 -24.97 2.25 -5.96
C ALA A 185 -25.70 0.96 -6.36
N GLY A 186 -27.03 0.94 -6.14
CA GLY A 186 -27.89 -0.13 -6.62
C GLY A 186 -27.83 -0.23 -8.14
N ARG A 187 -28.07 -1.43 -8.67
CA ARG A 187 -28.37 -1.57 -10.10
C ARG A 187 -29.76 -0.96 -10.31
N GLU A 188 -29.86 0.08 -11.13
CA GLU A 188 -31.13 0.50 -11.72
C GLU A 188 -31.76 -0.66 -12.52
#